data_AF-A0A838K1U7-F1
#
_entry.id   AF-A0A838K1U7-F1
#
_cell.length_a   1.000
_cell.length_b   1.000
_cell.length_c   1.000
_cell.angle_alpha   90.00
_cell.angle_beta   90.00
_cell.angle_gamma   90.00
#
_symmetry.space_group_name_H-M   'P 1'
#
loop_
_entity.id
_entity.type
_entity.pdbx_description
1 polymer ?
#
loop_
_entity_poly.entity_id
_entity_poly.type
_entity_poly.pdbx_seq_one_letter_code
_entity_poly.pdbx_strand_id
1 'polypeptide(L)'
;MSQRQLGQQAGVPQSTIGRIEAGLADPRISTLDRLLRICGEELESVPSRGTGVDRTVIRRRLAQTPRQRLEQAATDADAIARVRNARPVRR
;
A
#
# COMPACT_ATOMS: atom_id res chain seq x y z
N MET A 1 -25.62 -4.54 -7.43
CA MET A 1 -25.64 -5.55 -8.50
C MET A 1 -25.41 -6.93 -7.87
N SER A 2 -26.14 -7.97 -8.26
CA SER A 2 -25.91 -9.34 -7.77
C SER A 2 -24.83 -10.08 -8.59
N GLN A 3 -24.18 -11.11 -8.03
CA GLN A 3 -23.23 -11.97 -8.75
C GLN A 3 -23.81 -12.55 -10.05
N ARG A 4 -25.11 -12.89 -10.04
CA ARG A 4 -25.81 -13.43 -11.21
C ARG A 4 -25.90 -12.39 -12.33
N GLN A 5 -26.30 -11.17 -11.98
CA GLN A 5 -26.39 -10.06 -12.93
C GLN A 5 -25.00 -9.70 -13.48
N LEU A 6 -23.98 -9.67 -12.61
CA LEU A 6 -22.59 -9.44 -13.00
C LEU A 6 -22.10 -10.52 -13.96
N GLY A 7 -22.31 -11.80 -13.63
CA GLY A 7 -21.93 -12.92 -14.50
C GLY A 7 -22.60 -12.84 -15.87
N GLN A 8 -23.89 -12.51 -15.93
CA GLN A 8 -24.62 -12.31 -17.19
C GLN A 8 -24.01 -11.18 -18.03
N GLN A 9 -23.76 -10.01 -17.44
CA GLN A 9 -23.15 -8.88 -18.15
C GLN A 9 -21.69 -9.16 -18.57
N ALA A 10 -20.97 -9.88 -17.73
CA ALA A 10 -19.56 -10.26 -17.94
C ALA A 10 -19.39 -11.50 -18.83
N GLY A 11 -20.48 -12.17 -19.23
CA GLY A 11 -20.41 -13.39 -20.04
C GLY A 11 -19.68 -14.55 -19.35
N VAL A 12 -19.76 -14.62 -18.01
CA VAL A 12 -19.17 -15.70 -17.21
C VAL A 12 -20.22 -16.32 -16.28
N PRO A 13 -20.11 -17.62 -15.95
CA PRO A 13 -21.02 -18.25 -15.00
C PRO A 13 -21.02 -17.56 -13.63
N GLN A 14 -22.18 -17.50 -12.96
CA GLN A 14 -22.27 -16.98 -11.59
C GLN A 14 -21.32 -17.72 -10.63
N SER A 15 -21.16 -19.03 -10.81
CA SER A 15 -20.22 -19.84 -10.02
C SER A 15 -18.77 -19.42 -10.19
N THR A 16 -18.39 -18.90 -11.36
CA THR A 16 -17.05 -18.33 -11.60
C THR A 16 -16.85 -17.07 -10.76
N ILE A 17 -17.84 -16.18 -10.68
CA ILE A 17 -17.80 -14.99 -9.81
C ILE A 17 -17.62 -15.42 -8.35
N GLY A 18 -18.44 -16.36 -7.87
CA GLY A 18 -18.36 -16.85 -6.50
C GLY A 18 -17.00 -17.48 -6.16
N ARG A 19 -16.37 -18.20 -7.09
CA ARG A 19 -15.02 -18.75 -6.90
C ARG A 19 -13.95 -17.67 -6.82
N ILE A 20 -14.05 -16.61 -7.63
CA ILE A 20 -13.13 -15.47 -7.59
C ILE A 20 -13.24 -14.78 -6.23
N GLU A 21 -14.46 -14.47 -5.78
CA GLU A 21 -14.68 -13.80 -4.49
C GLU A 21 -14.23 -14.65 -3.29
N ALA A 22 -14.36 -15.98 -3.38
CA ALA A 22 -13.87 -16.91 -2.36
C ALA A 22 -12.35 -17.14 -2.40
N GLY A 23 -11.61 -16.52 -3.33
CA GLY A 23 -10.16 -16.74 -3.52
C GLY A 23 -9.81 -18.13 -4.05
N LEU A 24 -10.78 -18.84 -4.63
CA LEU A 24 -10.62 -20.20 -5.18
C LEU A 24 -10.26 -20.21 -6.67
N ALA A 25 -10.21 -19.04 -7.30
CA ALA A 25 -9.81 -18.88 -8.69
C ALA A 25 -9.23 -17.49 -8.92
N ASP A 26 -8.05 -17.44 -9.56
CA ASP A 26 -7.49 -16.19 -10.05
C ASP A 26 -8.01 -15.91 -11.47
N PRO A 27 -8.71 -14.78 -11.69
CA PRO A 27 -9.18 -14.42 -13.02
C PRO A 27 -8.02 -13.99 -13.91
N ARG A 28 -8.17 -14.18 -15.24
CA ARG A 28 -7.28 -13.50 -16.18
C ARG A 28 -7.47 -11.99 -16.06
N ILE A 29 -6.42 -11.22 -16.35
CA ILE A 29 -6.47 -9.75 -16.34
C ILE A 29 -7.65 -9.23 -17.19
N SER A 30 -7.89 -9.82 -18.36
CA SER A 30 -9.02 -9.44 -19.22
C SER A 30 -10.39 -9.70 -18.60
N THR A 31 -10.53 -10.76 -17.80
CA THR A 31 -11.75 -11.04 -17.04
C THR A 31 -11.92 -10.03 -15.92
N LEU A 32 -10.85 -9.72 -15.18
CA LEU A 32 -10.87 -8.72 -14.11
C LEU A 32 -11.23 -7.32 -14.65
N ASP A 33 -10.57 -6.87 -15.71
CA ASP A 33 -10.87 -5.58 -16.36
C ASP A 33 -12.33 -5.50 -16.82
N ARG A 34 -12.86 -6.56 -17.45
CA ARG A 34 -14.26 -6.61 -17.86
C ARG A 34 -15.23 -6.49 -16.68
N LEU A 35 -14.95 -7.19 -15.57
CA LEU A 35 -15.79 -7.14 -14.37
C LEU A 35 -15.77 -5.73 -13.75
N LEU A 36 -14.60 -5.10 -13.65
CA LEU A 36 -14.45 -3.76 -13.12
C LEU A 36 -15.22 -2.73 -13.97
N ARG A 37 -15.11 -2.78 -15.30
CA ARG A 37 -15.82 -1.87 -16.20
C ARG A 37 -17.34 -1.93 -16.03
N ILE A 38 -17.89 -3.13 -15.81
CA ILE A 38 -19.32 -3.31 -15.53
C ILE A 38 -19.72 -2.66 -14.19
N CYS A 39 -18.81 -2.66 -13.22
CA CYS A 39 -18.99 -1.97 -11.95
C CYS A 39 -18.75 -0.44 -12.03
N GLY A 40 -18.37 0.09 -13.19
CA GLY A 40 -17.99 1.51 -13.34
C GLY A 40 -16.57 1.83 -12.84
N GLU A 41 -15.73 0.80 -12.69
CA GLU A 41 -14.35 0.90 -12.23
C GLU A 41 -13.37 0.57 -13.36
N GLU A 42 -12.11 1.00 -13.24
CA GLU A 42 -11.06 0.69 -14.20
C GLU A 42 -9.83 0.07 -13.52
N LEU A 43 -9.11 -0.78 -14.26
CA LEU A 43 -7.86 -1.36 -13.79
C LEU A 43 -6.68 -0.42 -14.14
N GLU A 44 -6.05 0.16 -13.14
CA GLU A 44 -4.88 1.02 -13.30
C GLU A 44 -3.64 0.39 -12.65
N SER A 45 -2.50 0.45 -13.34
CA SER A 45 -1.21 0.13 -12.72
C SER A 45 -0.68 1.34 -11.95
N VAL A 46 -0.58 1.22 -10.63
CA VAL A 46 0.08 2.22 -9.80
C VAL A 46 1.41 1.68 -9.25
N PRO A 47 2.44 2.53 -9.08
CA PRO A 47 3.66 2.10 -8.41
C PRO A 47 3.34 1.52 -7.03
N SER A 48 3.89 0.34 -6.74
CA SER A 48 3.73 -0.29 -5.43
C SER A 48 4.21 0.66 -4.33
N ARG A 49 3.31 0.96 -3.39
CA ARG A 49 3.62 1.86 -2.27
C ARG A 49 4.64 1.21 -1.34
N GLY A 50 5.66 1.97 -0.96
CA GLY A 50 6.69 1.49 -0.04
C GLY A 50 7.65 0.46 -0.64
N THR A 51 7.69 0.30 -1.95
CA THR A 51 8.79 -0.40 -2.64
C THR A 51 10.05 0.45 -2.54
N GLY A 52 11.17 -0.14 -2.16
CA GLY A 52 12.43 0.60 -1.94
C GLY A 52 12.52 1.37 -0.61
N VAL A 53 11.50 1.32 0.25
CA VAL A 53 11.58 1.88 1.60
C VAL A 53 12.23 0.85 2.53
N ASP A 54 13.40 1.20 3.10
CA ASP A 54 13.97 0.42 4.19
C ASP A 54 13.08 0.55 5.45
N ARG A 55 12.32 -0.51 5.71
CA ARG A 55 11.40 -0.57 6.85
C ARG A 55 12.10 -0.91 8.17
N THR A 56 13.41 -1.17 8.16
CA THR A 56 14.18 -1.55 9.36
C THR A 56 14.13 -0.45 10.42
N VAL A 57 14.31 0.82 10.01
CA VAL A 57 14.25 1.96 10.93
C VAL A 57 12.85 2.15 11.50
N ILE A 58 11.81 2.02 10.67
CA ILE A 58 10.41 2.14 11.10
C ILE A 58 10.10 1.07 12.15
N ARG A 59 10.39 -0.20 11.85
CA ARG A 59 10.17 -1.31 12.79
C ARG A 59 10.92 -1.12 14.10
N ARG A 60 12.18 -0.68 14.03
CA ARG A 60 12.99 -0.39 15.23
C ARG A 60 12.37 0.71 16.07
N ARG A 61 11.91 1.81 15.47
CA ARG A 61 11.23 2.91 16.17
C ARG A 61 9.91 2.45 16.81
N LEU A 62 9.13 1.61 16.13
CA LEU A 62 7.88 1.07 16.66
C LEU A 62 8.09 0.13 17.86
N ALA A 63 9.23 -0.56 17.93
CA ALA A 63 9.58 -1.43 19.04
C ALA A 63 10.07 -0.67 20.31
N GLN A 64 10.28 0.65 20.23
CA GLN A 64 10.77 1.42 21.37
C GLN A 64 9.70 1.65 22.43
N THR A 65 10.10 1.56 23.70
CA THR A 65 9.25 1.97 24.83
C THR A 65 9.03 3.50 24.84
N PRO A 66 8.02 4.02 25.54
CA PRO A 66 7.82 5.47 25.67
C PRO A 66 9.08 6.23 26.14
N ARG A 67 9.83 5.66 27.09
CA ARG A 67 11.07 6.27 27.59
C ARG A 67 12.15 6.33 26.51
N GLN A 68 12.40 5.23 25.80
CA GLN A 68 13.38 5.18 24.71
C GLN A 68 13.06 6.17 23.59
N ARG A 69 11.76 6.38 23.30
CA ARG A 69 11.34 7.40 22.32
C ARG A 69 11.68 8.82 22.77
N LEU A 70 11.50 9.14 24.06
CA LEU A 70 11.86 10.45 24.61
C LEU A 70 13.37 10.70 24.57
N GLU A 71 14.17 9.69 24.95
CA GLU A 71 15.63 9.76 24.90
C GLU A 71 16.14 9.94 23.46
N GLN A 72 15.56 9.22 22.50
CA GLN A 72 15.89 9.39 21.08
C GLN A 72 15.47 10.76 20.56
N ALA A 73 14.31 11.28 20.94
CA ALA A 73 13.85 12.61 20.51
C ALA A 73 14.76 13.73 21.00
N ALA A 74 15.25 13.65 22.24
CA ALA A 74 16.24 14.59 22.77
C ALA A 74 17.56 14.53 21.98
N THR A 75 18.05 13.31 21.71
CA THR A 75 19.26 13.10 20.90
C THR A 75 19.11 13.66 19.48
N ASP A 76 17.99 13.39 18.82
CA ASP A 76 17.68 13.88 17.47
C ASP A 76 17.62 15.43 17.47
N ALA A 77 17.01 16.04 18.49
CA ALA A 77 16.93 17.50 18.63
C ALA A 77 18.30 18.17 18.77
N ASP A 78 19.18 17.60 19.59
CA ASP A 78 20.56 18.08 19.75
C ASP A 78 21.34 17.98 18.43
N ALA A 79 21.20 16.87 17.72
CA ALA A 79 21.85 16.67 16.42
C ALA A 79 21.38 17.71 15.39
N ILE A 80 20.07 17.95 15.30
CA ILE A 80 19.49 18.96 14.40
C ILE A 80 19.98 20.37 14.77
N ALA A 81 20.00 20.70 16.07
CA ALA A 81 20.48 22.00 16.53
C ALA A 81 21.96 22.24 16.14
N ARG A 82 22.82 21.21 16.25
CA ARG A 82 24.21 21.29 15.81
C ARG A 82 24.34 21.54 14.31
N VAL A 83 23.60 20.79 13.48
CA VAL A 83 23.62 20.98 12.02
C VAL A 83 23.13 22.38 11.65
N ARG A 84 22.05 22.86 12.28
CA ARG A 84 21.52 24.20 12.03
C ARG A 84 22.50 25.32 12.40
N ASN A 85 23.29 25.12 13.45
CA ASN A 85 24.26 26.10 13.94
C ASN A 85 25.62 26.00 13.22
N ALA A 86 25.85 24.95 12.42
CA ALA A 86 27.05 24.84 11.59
C ALA A 86 26.98 25.85 10.43
N ARG A 87 28.01 26.70 10.30
CA ARG A 87 28.13 27.65 9.19
C ARG A 87 28.18 26.87 7.86
N PRO A 88 27.46 27.31 6.81
CA PRO A 88 27.57 26.67 5.49
C PRO A 88 29.02 26.79 5.00
N VAL A 89 29.60 25.65 4.64
CA VAL A 89 30.92 25.59 4.00
C VAL A 89 30.81 26.33 2.67
N ARG A 90 31.30 27.56 2.60
CA ARG A 90 31.40 28.30 1.33
C ARG A 90 32.36 27.53 0.41
N ARG A 91 31.85 27.09 -0.74
CA ARG A 91 32.68 26.64 -1.87
C ARG A 91 33.21 27.83 -2.63
#